data_AF-A0A2P6W7U0-F1
#
_entry.id   AF-A0A2P6W7U0-F1
#
_cell.length_a   1.000
_cell.length_b   1.000
_cell.length_c   1.000
_cell.angle_alpha   90.00
_cell.angle_beta   90.00
_cell.angle_gamma   90.00
#
_symmetry.space_group_name_H-M   'P 1'
#
loop_
_entity.id
_entity.type
_entity.pdbx_description
1 polymer ?
#
loop_
_entity_poly.entity_id
_entity_poly.type
_entity_poly.pdbx_seq_one_letter_code
_entity_poly.pdbx_strand_id
1 'polypeptide(L)' 'MPYKIGLVGKPSVGKSTFFNAATMNTVEEGSYPFTTIEPSVGEAYVRVDCAAPDFDESCDPRTGFCHAGTRHVPV' A
#
# COMPACT_ATOMS: atom_id res chain seq x y z
N MET A 1 12.38 -10.85 -1.02
CA MET A 1 12.01 -10.59 0.38
C MET A 1 11.04 -9.42 0.36
N PRO A 2 9.74 -9.62 0.59
CA PRO A 2 8.82 -8.50 0.69
C PRO A 2 9.11 -7.74 1.99
N TYR A 3 9.36 -6.43 1.87
CA TYR A 3 9.42 -5.55 3.03
C TYR A 3 8.01 -5.50 3.65
N LYS A 4 7.92 -5.43 4.98
CA LYS A 4 6.63 -5.30 5.68
C LYS A 4 6.66 -4.04 6.53
N ILE A 5 5.63 -3.20 6.39
CA ILE A 5 5.49 -1.95 7.12
C ILE A 5 4.39 -2.13 8.17
N GLY A 6 4.70 -1.83 9.43
CA GLY A 6 3.74 -1.87 10.52
C GLY A 6 3.08 -0.51 10.76
N LEU A 7 1.75 -0.45 10.69
CA LEU A 7 0.97 0.74 11.04
C LEU A 7 0.58 0.70 12.53
N VAL A 8 1.11 1.61 13.34
CA VAL A 8 0.90 1.65 14.80
C VAL A 8 0.35 3.00 15.28
N GLY A 9 -0.38 2.99 16.41
CA GLY A 9 -0.88 4.23 17.03
C GLY A 9 -2.07 4.00 17.97
N LYS A 10 -2.49 5.05 18.69
CA LYS A 10 -3.55 5.00 19.71
C LYS A 10 -4.90 4.52 19.15
N PRO A 11 -5.78 3.90 19.96
CA PRO A 11 -7.14 3.56 19.54
C PRO A 11 -7.90 4.78 18.98
N SER A 12 -8.78 4.54 17.99
CA SER A 12 -9.70 5.56 17.42
C SER A 12 -9.07 6.79 16.77
N VAL A 13 -7.79 6.74 16.37
CA VAL A 13 -7.10 7.83 15.63
C VAL A 13 -7.15 7.69 14.10
N GLY A 14 -8.01 6.81 13.56
CA GLY A 14 -8.17 6.63 12.11
C GLY A 14 -7.16 5.69 11.43
N LYS A 15 -6.51 4.78 12.18
CA LYS A 15 -5.55 3.81 11.60
C LYS A 15 -6.19 2.87 10.58
N SER A 16 -7.37 2.32 10.88
CA SER A 16 -8.07 1.42 9.96
C SER A 16 -8.51 2.16 8.70
N THR A 17 -8.98 3.39 8.85
CA THR A 17 -9.29 4.29 7.74
C THR A 17 -8.08 4.57 6.86
N PHE A 18 -6.92 4.88 7.45
CA PHE A 18 -5.68 5.07 6.69
C PHE A 18 -5.23 3.77 6.00
N PHE A 19 -5.32 2.64 6.69
CA PHE A 19 -4.98 1.33 6.12
C PHE A 19 -5.83 1.02 4.89
N ASN A 20 -7.14 1.25 4.96
CA ASN A 20 -8.08 1.07 3.85
C ASN A 20 -7.91 2.08 2.70
N ALA A 21 -7.39 3.27 2.98
CA ALA A 21 -7.10 4.25 1.94
C ALA A 21 -5.76 3.97 1.24
N ALA A 22 -4.76 3.50 2.00
CA ALA A 22 -3.41 3.27 1.52
C ALA A 22 -3.26 1.91 0.81
N THR A 23 -3.97 0.90 1.29
CA THR A 23 -4.12 -0.37 0.60
C THR A 23 -5.41 -0.28 -0.20
N MET A 24 -5.44 -0.66 -1.48
CA MET A 24 -6.71 -0.72 -2.23
C MET A 24 -7.59 -1.91 -1.77
N ASN A 25 -7.57 -2.21 -0.47
CA ASN A 25 -8.29 -3.26 0.21
C ASN A 25 -9.37 -2.66 1.12
N THR A 26 -10.50 -3.34 1.22
CA THR A 26 -11.55 -3.07 2.21
C THR A 26 -11.30 -3.93 3.45
N VAL A 27 -10.60 -3.42 4.45
CA VAL A 27 -10.52 -4.06 5.78
C VAL A 27 -11.68 -3.58 6.65
N GLU A 28 -12.32 -4.51 7.34
CA GLU A 28 -13.43 -4.21 8.25
C GLU A 28 -12.97 -3.33 9.43
N GLU A 29 -13.65 -2.19 9.64
CA GLU A 29 -13.44 -1.32 10.79
C GLU A 29 -14.14 -1.89 12.03
N GLY A 30 -13.50 -2.83 12.71
CA GLY A 30 -13.97 -3.37 13.99
C GLY A 30 -13.42 -2.60 15.19
N SER A 31 -14.29 -1.89 15.92
CA SER A 31 -13.95 -1.22 17.19
C SER A 31 -13.89 -2.24 18.35
N TYR A 32 -12.92 -3.13 18.38
CA TYR A 32 -12.80 -4.13 19.45
C TYR A 32 -11.44 -4.05 20.16
N PRO A 33 -11.38 -3.40 21.34
CA PRO A 33 -10.19 -3.41 22.15
C PRO A 33 -10.13 -4.74 22.93
N PHE A 34 -8.97 -5.40 22.88
CA PHE A 34 -8.58 -6.58 23.70
C PHE A 34 -9.01 -7.99 23.24
N THR A 35 -8.84 -8.30 21.96
CA THR A 35 -8.62 -9.70 21.53
C THR A 35 -7.37 -9.77 20.66
N THR A 36 -6.74 -10.95 20.58
CA THR A 36 -5.60 -11.21 19.69
C THR A 36 -6.09 -11.11 18.24
N ILE A 37 -6.10 -9.89 17.69
CA ILE A 37 -6.43 -9.62 16.29
C ILE A 37 -5.17 -9.92 15.49
N GLU A 38 -5.23 -10.90 14.58
CA GLU A 38 -4.19 -11.08 13.57
C GLU A 38 -4.04 -9.76 12.80
N PRO A 39 -2.82 -9.22 12.65
CA PRO A 39 -2.62 -7.93 12.01
C PRO A 39 -3.14 -8.00 10.57
N SER A 40 -3.97 -7.04 10.17
CA SER A 40 -4.44 -6.93 8.78
C SER A 40 -3.25 -6.72 7.86
N VAL A 41 -3.04 -7.64 6.91
CA VAL A 41 -1.98 -7.55 5.90
C VAL A 41 -2.61 -7.12 4.58
N GLY A 42 -2.04 -6.10 3.95
CA GLY A 42 -2.49 -5.56 2.67
C GLY A 42 -1.31 -5.06 1.87
N GLU A 43 -1.50 -4.91 0.57
CA GLU A 43 -0.49 -4.36 -0.35
C GLU A 43 -0.78 -2.87 -0.56
N ALA A 44 0.25 -2.04 -0.39
CA ALA A 44 0.20 -0.62 -0.69
C ALA A 44 1.13 -0.31 -1.88
N TYR A 45 1.02 0.89 -2.45
CA TYR A 45 1.85 1.29 -3.60
C TYR A 45 2.57 2.61 -3.33
N VAL A 46 3.88 2.62 -3.57
CA VAL A 46 4.68 3.84 -3.61
C VAL A 46 4.69 4.37 -5.03
N ARG A 47 4.39 5.67 -5.18
CA ARG A 47 4.43 6.37 -6.47
C ARG A 47 5.83 6.90 -6.70
N VAL A 48 6.42 6.54 -7.84
CA VAL A 48 7.69 7.06 -8.31
C VAL A 48 7.58 7.43 -9.78
N ASP A 49 8.43 8.35 -10.24
CA ASP A 49 8.48 8.67 -11.67
C ASP A 49 8.88 7.44 -12.48
N CYS A 50 8.21 7.25 -13.62
CA CYS A 50 8.58 6.18 -14.53
C CYS A 50 9.93 6.51 -15.17
N ALA A 51 10.90 5.61 -15.04
CA ALA A 51 12.22 5.77 -15.66
C ALA A 51 12.24 5.39 -17.16
N ALA A 52 11.20 4.74 -17.69
CA ALA A 52 11.20 4.26 -19.08
C ALA A 52 11.42 5.40 -20.13
N PRO A 53 10.82 6.60 -19.97
CA PRO A 53 11.09 7.74 -20.84
C PRO A 53 12.56 8.19 -20.83
N ASP A 54 13.32 7.99 -19.74
CA ASP A 54 14.73 8.36 -19.66
C ASP A 54 15.63 7.50 -20.56
N PHE A 55 15.10 6.36 -21.03
CA PHE A 55 15.80 5.41 -21.88
C PHE A 55 15.17 5.29 -23.29
N ASP A 56 14.22 6.15 -23.65
CA ASP A 56 13.41 6.03 -24.87
C ASP A 56 12.62 4.71 -24.97
N GLU A 57 12.27 4.11 -23.83
CA GLU A 57 11.62 2.80 -23.74
C GLU A 57 10.16 2.88 -23.29
N SER A 58 9.40 1.82 -23.59
CA SER A 58 8.04 1.63 -23.06
C SER A 58 8.06 0.91 -21.71
N CYS A 59 7.20 1.34 -20.78
CA CYS A 59 7.14 0.75 -19.45
C CYS A 59 6.23 -0.48 -19.41
N ASP A 60 6.81 -1.68 -19.32
CA ASP A 60 6.11 -2.93 -19.02
C ASP A 60 6.64 -3.56 -17.71
N PRO A 61 6.10 -3.18 -16.54
CA PRO A 61 6.61 -3.63 -15.25
C PRO A 61 6.16 -5.05 -14.90
N ARG A 62 7.10 -5.94 -14.55
CA ARG A 62 6.81 -7.29 -14.02
C ARG A 62 6.06 -7.31 -12.67
N THR A 63 6.08 -6.19 -11.94
CA THR A 63 5.51 -6.06 -10.60
C THR A 63 5.01 -4.63 -10.40
N GLY A 64 3.79 -4.48 -9.87
CA GLY A 64 3.09 -3.20 -9.83
C GLY A 64 2.50 -2.81 -11.18
N PHE A 65 2.26 -1.52 -11.38
CA PHE A 65 1.74 -0.98 -12.64
C PHE A 65 2.26 0.43 -12.91
N CYS A 66 2.25 0.84 -14.18
CA CYS A 66 2.57 2.21 -14.59
C CYS A 66 1.31 2.88 -15.13
N HIS A 67 1.03 4.10 -14.69
CA HIS A 67 -0.11 4.88 -15.15
C HIS A 67 0.31 6.34 -15.34
N ALA A 68 0.09 6.87 -16.55
CA ALA A 68 0.37 8.28 -16.89
C ALA A 68 1.79 8.76 -16.50
N GLY A 69 2.82 7.94 -16.76
CA GLY A 69 4.21 8.28 -16.42
C GLY A 69 4.57 8.11 -14.94
N THR A 70 3.63 7.66 -14.09
CA THR A 70 3.88 7.33 -12.68
C THR A 70 3.88 5.83 -12.47
N ARG A 71 4.97 5.29 -11.92
CA ARG A 71 5.08 3.88 -11.54
C ARG A 71 4.58 3.69 -10.11
N HIS A 72 3.73 2.68 -9.93
CA HIS A 72 3.18 2.25 -8.66
C HIS A 72 3.89 0.97 -8.23
N VAL A 73 4.85 1.09 -7.33
CA VAL A 73 5.68 -0.02 -6.83
C VAL A 73 5.03 -0.60 -5.57
N PRO A 74 4.69 -1.90 -5.53
CA PRO A 74 4.06 -2.48 -4.36
C PRO A 74 5.02 -2.56 -3.17
N VAL A 75 4.50 -2.29 -1.97
CA VAL A 75 5.19 -2.33 -0.67
C VAL A 75 4.33 -2.96 0.41
#